data_AF-A0A084Z0F5-F1
#
_entry.id   AF-A0A084Z0F5-F1
#
_cell.length_a   1.000
_cell.length_b   1.000
_cell.length_c   1.000
_cell.angle_alpha   90.00
_cell.angle_beta   90.00
_cell.angle_gamma   90.00
#
_symmetry.space_group_name_H-M   'P 1'
#
loop_
_entity.id
_entity.type
_entity.pdbx_description
1 polymer ?
#
loop_
_entity_poly.entity_id
_entity_poly.type
_entity_poly.pdbx_seq_one_letter_code
_entity_poly.pdbx_strand_id
1 'polypeptide(L)' 'MNQSQFQQAAGISAGLAARWFQPVDAALREFGITAPADIAMFIAQVGHESAGFT' A
#
# COMPACT_ATOMS: atom_id res chain seq x y z
N MET A 1 -4.54 -6.72 4.25
CA MET A 1 -4.38 -7.25 2.87
C MET A 1 -3.17 -8.18 2.83
N ASN A 2 -2.95 -8.97 1.77
CA ASN A 2 -1.68 -9.68 1.56
C ASN A 2 -0.76 -8.91 0.60
N GLN A 3 0.52 -9.31 0.52
CA GLN A 3 1.51 -8.63 -0.32
C GLN A 3 1.14 -8.60 -1.81
N SER A 4 0.55 -9.67 -2.34
CA SER A 4 0.12 -9.72 -3.74
C SER A 4 -1.01 -8.71 -4.01
N GLN A 5 -1.95 -8.55 -3.08
CA GLN A 5 -3.01 -7.55 -3.18
C GLN A 5 -2.44 -6.14 -3.12
N PHE A 6 -1.47 -5.88 -2.23
CA PHE A 6 -0.78 -4.59 -2.16
C PHE A 6 -0.05 -4.28 -3.47
N GLN A 7 0.70 -5.23 -4.01
CA GLN A 7 1.41 -5.06 -5.29
C GLN A 7 0.45 -4.66 -6.42
N GLN A 8 -0.68 -5.36 -6.54
CA GLN A 8 -1.68 -5.09 -7.57
C GLN A 8 -2.37 -3.75 -7.34
N ALA A 9 -2.74 -3.43 -6.10
CA ALA A 9 -3.41 -2.18 -5.75
C ALA A 9 -2.50 -0.95 -5.95
N ALA A 10 -1.21 -1.08 -5.67
CA ALA A 10 -0.22 -0.02 -5.83
C ALA A 10 0.34 0.08 -7.27
N GLY A 11 0.17 -0.96 -8.10
CA GLY A 11 0.70 -0.99 -9.46
C GLY A 11 2.23 -1.00 -9.53
N ILE A 12 2.91 -1.61 -8.54
CA ILE A 12 4.38 -1.58 -8.39
C ILE A 12 5.05 -2.94 -8.68
N SER A 13 6.38 -2.92 -8.83
CA SER A 13 7.18 -4.14 -9.01
C SER A 13 7.18 -5.02 -7.76
N ALA A 14 7.50 -6.31 -7.93
CA ALA A 14 7.59 -7.26 -6.80
C ALA A 14 8.64 -6.83 -5.76
N GLY A 15 9.76 -6.23 -6.17
CA GLY A 15 10.78 -5.74 -5.26
C GLY A 15 10.30 -4.56 -4.40
N LEU A 16 9.56 -3.62 -4.98
CA LEU A 16 8.96 -2.51 -4.23
C LEU A 16 7.84 -3.00 -3.30
N ALA A 17 7.03 -3.95 -3.75
CA ALA A 17 6.02 -4.59 -2.90
C ALA A 17 6.66 -5.32 -1.71
N ALA A 18 7.78 -6.01 -1.92
CA ALA A 18 8.53 -6.66 -0.85
C ALA A 18 9.08 -5.66 0.18
N ARG A 19 9.58 -4.51 -0.28
CA ARG A 19 10.10 -3.44 0.57
C ARG A 19 9.01 -2.76 1.41
N TRP A 20 7.87 -2.44 0.80
CA TRP A 20 6.88 -1.54 1.39
C TRP A 20 5.68 -2.22 2.03
N PHE A 21 5.42 -3.51 1.75
CA PHE A 21 4.24 -4.18 2.27
C PHE A 21 4.14 -4.14 3.80
N GLN A 22 5.19 -4.53 4.52
CA GLN A 22 5.19 -4.54 5.99
C GLN A 22 4.90 -3.18 6.62
N PRO A 23 5.64 -2.09 6.31
CA PRO A 23 5.38 -0.79 6.92
C PRO A 23 4.00 -0.22 6.55
N VAL A 24 3.52 -0.42 5.31
CA VAL A 24 2.18 0.03 4.90
C VAL A 24 1.09 -0.74 5.64
N ASP A 25 1.18 -2.06 5.69
CA ASP A 25 0.19 -2.93 6.35
C ASP A 25 0.20 -2.72 7.89
N ALA A 26 1.35 -2.35 8.48
CA ALA A 26 1.44 -1.93 9.86
C ALA A 26 0.72 -0.59 10.10
N ALA A 27 1.01 0.44 9.30
CA ALA A 27 0.38 1.76 9.42
C ALA A 27 -1.15 1.69 9.24
N LEU A 28 -1.64 0.95 8.24
CA LEU A 28 -3.08 0.76 8.04
C LEU A 28 -3.75 0.17 9.29
N ARG A 29 -3.11 -0.77 9.99
CA ARG A 29 -3.63 -1.33 11.25
C ARG A 29 -3.54 -0.37 12.42
N GLU A 30 -2.40 0.29 12.58
CA GLU A 30 -2.16 1.25 13.67
C GLU A 30 -3.19 2.38 13.67
N PHE A 31 -3.52 2.90 12.49
CA PHE A 31 -4.45 4.02 12.32
C PHE A 31 -5.88 3.58 11.97
N GLY A 32 -6.18 2.28 12.02
CA GLY A 32 -7.54 1.77 11.82
C GLY A 32 -8.10 1.94 10.41
N ILE A 33 -7.25 2.11 9.40
CA ILE A 33 -7.64 2.21 7.98
C ILE A 33 -7.99 0.81 7.47
N THR A 34 -9.24 0.43 7.66
CA THR A 34 -9.71 -0.97 7.47
C THR A 34 -10.72 -1.15 6.34
N ALA A 35 -11.47 -0.10 5.99
CA ALA A 35 -12.43 -0.19 4.90
C ALA A 35 -11.69 -0.34 3.55
N PRO A 36 -12.12 -1.25 2.65
CA PRO A 36 -11.43 -1.47 1.38
C PRO A 36 -11.27 -0.21 0.52
N ALA A 37 -12.28 0.67 0.52
CA ALA A 37 -12.23 1.93 -0.21
C ALA A 37 -11.17 2.89 0.36
N ASP A 38 -11.05 2.98 1.68
CA ASP A 38 -10.06 3.84 2.34
C ASP A 38 -8.64 3.31 2.14
N ILE A 39 -8.45 1.99 2.18
CA ILE A 39 -7.16 1.34 1.87
C ILE A 39 -6.76 1.66 0.41
N ALA A 40 -7.69 1.55 -0.53
CA ALA A 40 -7.42 1.86 -1.93
C ALA A 40 -7.06 3.35 -2.13
N MET A 41 -7.81 4.26 -1.50
CA MET A 41 -7.49 5.69 -1.52
C MET A 41 -6.11 5.99 -0.92
N PHE A 42 -5.80 5.39 0.23
CA PHE A 42 -4.51 5.56 0.90
C PHE A 42 -3.36 5.11 -0.01
N ILE A 43 -3.46 3.90 -0.58
CA ILE A 43 -2.44 3.36 -1.49
C ILE A 43 -2.29 4.25 -2.73
N ALA A 44 -3.39 4.74 -3.31
CA ALA A 44 -3.35 5.60 -4.49
C ALA A 44 -2.71 6.97 -4.22
N GLN A 45 -3.07 7.62 -3.10
CA GLN A 45 -2.50 8.92 -2.71
C GLN A 45 -1.02 8.79 -2.37
N VAL A 46 -0.64 7.83 -1.52
CA VAL A 46 0.76 7.59 -1.18
C VAL A 46 1.56 7.20 -2.44
N GLY A 47 0.97 6.39 -3.32
CA GLY A 47 1.58 6.04 -4.61
C GLY A 47 1.83 7.27 -5.49
N HIS A 48 0.91 8.23 -5.54
CA HIS A 48 1.11 9.49 -6.27
C HIS A 48 2.21 10.36 -5.66
N GLU A 49 2.12 10.66 -4.35
CA GLU A 49 3.03 11.58 -3.66
C GLU A 49 4.47 11.03 -3.54
N SER A 50 4.64 9.71 -3.58
CA SER A 50 5.96 9.04 -3.56
C SER A 50 6.49 8.68 -4.94
N ALA A 51 5.86 9.14 -6.02
CA ALA A 51 6.21 8.78 -7.39
C ALA A 51 6.26 7.25 -7.65
N GLY A 52 5.34 6.51 -7.05
CA GLY A 52 5.22 5.06 -7.19
C GLY A 52 6.06 4.27 -6.17
N PHE A 53 6.16 4.76 -4.94
CA PHE A 53 6.91 4.13 -3.84
C PHE A 53 8.41 3.99 -4.12
N THR A 54 9.00 4.93 -4.88
CA THR A 54 10.43 4.94 -5.25
C THR A 54 11.30 5.63 -4.22
#